data_AF-A0A290QDC8-F1
#
_entry.id   AF-A0A290QDC8-F1
#
_cell.length_a   1.000
_cell.length_b   1.000
_cell.length_c   1.000
_cell.angle_alpha   90.00
_cell.angle_beta   90.00
_cell.angle_gamma   90.00
#
_symmetry.space_group_name_H-M   'P 1'
#
loop_
_entity.id
_entity.type
_entity.pdbx_description
1 polymer ?
#
loop_
_entity_poly.entity_id
_entity_poly.type
_entity_poly.pdbx_seq_one_letter_code
_entity_poly.pdbx_strand_id
1 'polypeptide(L)'
;MEWITDHVLQIIIALAAAIAAYINNRKKAQDGEPADFDGDGIPDNRRGQYEPAGMDMEEADRTRRVQEEIRRKIAERRAGGGQQVPPLVAPRPVAPSPIPEVIRRRFEAPVAPPPLPQKMSAGAQADRDEEVLARQRGLDEQMRQLEARRAEHKRQAAQAAAPMSSSAAYQTVAVAKAGGAELLADLRAPGGARRAWILREVLGTPVGMK
;
A
#
# COMPACT_ATOMS: atom_id res chain seq x y z
N MET A 1 -24.56 7.03 -9.52
CA MET A 1 -23.79 6.55 -10.69
C MET A 1 -23.06 7.69 -11.42
N GLU A 2 -22.79 8.83 -10.78
CA GLU A 2 -22.16 10.01 -11.43
C GLU A 2 -20.63 10.04 -11.27
N TRP A 3 -20.08 9.25 -10.34
CA TRP A 3 -18.63 9.22 -10.10
C TRP A 3 -17.84 8.71 -11.32
N ILE A 4 -18.40 7.77 -12.08
CA ILE A 4 -17.77 7.25 -13.30
C ILE A 4 -17.78 8.31 -14.39
N THR A 5 -18.87 9.06 -14.60
CA THR A 5 -18.90 10.09 -15.65
C THR A 5 -17.92 11.23 -15.37
N ASP A 6 -17.75 11.62 -14.10
CA ASP A 6 -16.80 12.67 -13.71
C ASP A 6 -15.34 12.22 -13.80
N HIS A 7 -15.06 10.94 -13.51
CA HIS A 7 -13.70 10.39 -13.50
C HIS A 7 -13.35 9.63 -14.78
N VAL A 8 -14.28 9.47 -15.74
CA VAL A 8 -14.04 8.77 -17.00
C VAL A 8 -12.86 9.39 -17.76
N LEU A 9 -12.77 10.71 -17.80
CA LEU A 9 -11.64 11.39 -18.44
C LEU A 9 -10.31 11.09 -17.72
N GLN A 10 -10.30 11.12 -16.38
CA GLN A 10 -9.12 10.81 -15.58
C GLN A 10 -8.70 9.34 -15.73
N ILE A 11 -9.66 8.42 -15.80
CA ILE A 11 -9.42 6.98 -16.04
C ILE A 11 -8.83 6.78 -17.44
N ILE A 12 -9.34 7.49 -18.46
CA ILE A 12 -8.78 7.44 -19.82
C ILE A 12 -7.35 8.00 -19.84
N ILE A 13 -7.08 9.11 -19.15
CA ILE A 13 -5.74 9.71 -19.07
C ILE A 13 -4.77 8.77 -18.34
N ALA A 14 -5.16 8.19 -17.21
CA ALA A 14 -4.35 7.23 -16.47
C ALA A 14 -4.06 5.97 -17.30
N LEU A 15 -5.07 5.48 -18.04
CA LEU A 15 -4.92 4.34 -18.94
C LEU A 15 -3.99 4.67 -20.12
N ALA A 16 -4.11 5.86 -20.71
CA ALA A 16 -3.22 6.32 -21.77
C ALA A 16 -1.77 6.46 -21.28
N ALA A 17 -1.56 7.00 -20.08
CA ALA A 17 -0.24 7.10 -19.45
C ALA A 17 0.36 5.71 -19.17
N ALA A 18 -0.44 4.75 -18.70
CA ALA A 18 -0.01 3.37 -18.49
C ALA A 18 0.38 2.68 -19.80
N ILE A 19 -0.39 2.87 -20.87
CA ILE A 19 -0.09 2.34 -22.21
C ILE A 19 1.19 2.99 -22.76
N ALA A 20 1.36 4.30 -22.62
CA ALA A 20 2.55 5.02 -23.06
C ALA A 20 3.81 4.52 -22.30
N ALA A 21 3.71 4.34 -20.98
CA ALA A 21 4.77 3.77 -20.17
C ALA A 21 5.12 2.33 -20.60
N TYR A 22 4.11 1.51 -20.87
CA TYR A 22 4.30 0.13 -21.34
C TYR A 22 5.00 0.05 -22.71
N ILE A 23 4.61 0.90 -23.66
CA ILE A 23 5.23 0.98 -24.98
C ILE A 23 6.68 1.48 -24.89
N ASN A 24 6.93 2.52 -24.09
CA ASN A 24 8.28 3.05 -23.88
C ASN A 24 9.21 1.99 -23.24
N ASN A 25 8.70 1.23 -22.27
CA ASN A 25 9.46 0.17 -21.62
C ASN A 25 9.79 -0.99 -22.58
N ARG A 26 8.86 -1.32 -23.50
CA ARG A 26 9.09 -2.33 -24.53
C ARG A 26 10.14 -1.91 -25.57
N LYS A 27 10.21 -0.62 -25.92
CA LYS A 27 11.25 -0.09 -26.81
C LYS A 27 12.63 -0.07 -26.14
N LYS A 28 12.72 0.36 -24.89
CA LYS A 28 13.98 0.32 -24.13
C LYS A 28 14.55 -1.10 -23.97
N ALA A 29 13.69 -2.12 -23.85
CA ALA A 29 14.12 -3.52 -23.86
C ALA A 29 14.66 -4.02 -25.22
N GLN A 30 14.30 -3.35 -26.33
CA GLN A 30 14.83 -3.65 -27.67
C GLN A 30 16.09 -2.86 -27.99
N ASP A 31 16.21 -1.63 -27.49
CA ASP A 31 17.32 -0.72 -27.80
C ASP A 31 18.57 -0.96 -26.94
N GLY A 32 18.50 -1.84 -25.94
CA GLY A 32 19.67 -2.32 -25.19
C GLY A 32 20.40 -1.23 -24.40
N GLU A 33 19.81 -0.04 -24.23
CA GLU A 33 20.39 0.99 -23.38
C GLU A 33 20.26 0.59 -21.90
N PRO A 34 21.37 0.60 -21.14
CA PRO A 34 21.30 0.38 -19.70
C PRO A 34 20.48 1.52 -19.11
N ALA A 35 19.39 1.19 -18.43
CA ALA A 35 18.68 2.17 -17.63
C ALA A 35 19.66 2.73 -16.59
N ASP A 36 19.89 4.04 -16.65
CA ASP A 36 20.68 4.76 -15.66
C ASP A 36 19.88 4.74 -14.35
N PHE A 37 20.16 3.76 -13.50
CA PHE A 37 19.61 3.63 -12.16
C PHE A 37 20.50 4.40 -11.20
N ASP A 38 19.96 5.37 -10.46
CA ASP A 38 20.69 6.16 -9.44
C ASP A 38 20.90 5.39 -8.12
N GLY A 39 20.91 4.06 -8.20
CA GLY A 39 21.20 3.17 -7.07
C GLY A 39 20.00 2.83 -6.19
N ASP A 40 18.79 3.29 -6.51
CA ASP A 40 17.55 2.93 -5.80
C ASP A 40 16.61 1.99 -6.61
N GLY A 41 17.00 1.65 -7.84
CA GLY A 41 16.21 0.78 -8.74
C GLY A 41 15.08 1.50 -9.49
N ILE A 42 15.00 2.84 -9.41
CA ILE A 42 14.10 3.68 -10.18
C ILE A 42 14.88 4.26 -11.37
N PRO A 43 14.34 4.19 -12.60
CA PRO A 43 15.02 4.77 -13.76
C PRO A 43 15.09 6.30 -13.62
N ASP A 44 16.30 6.86 -13.72
CA ASP A 44 16.51 8.31 -13.69
C ASP A 44 15.96 8.96 -14.97
N ASN A 45 14.68 9.35 -14.94
CA ASN A 45 14.05 10.14 -16.00
C ASN A 45 14.33 11.65 -15.82
N ARG A 46 15.46 12.09 -15.24
CA ARG A 46 15.78 13.53 -15.04
C ARG A 46 16.00 14.36 -16.31
N ARG A 47 15.87 13.77 -17.51
CA ARG A 47 15.93 14.53 -18.78
C ARG A 47 14.68 14.29 -19.62
N GLY A 48 13.52 14.64 -19.07
CA GLY A 48 12.29 14.58 -19.85
C GLY A 48 11.04 14.87 -19.04
N GLN A 49 10.83 16.14 -18.71
CA GLN A 49 9.50 16.73 -18.67
C GLN A 49 8.44 15.98 -17.83
N TYR A 50 8.59 15.99 -16.51
CA TYR A 50 7.44 16.09 -15.61
C TYR A 50 7.35 17.54 -15.17
N GLU A 51 6.89 18.42 -16.06
CA GLU A 51 6.01 19.47 -15.55
C GLU A 51 4.71 18.74 -15.19
N PRO A 52 4.35 18.67 -13.90
CA PRO A 52 3.08 18.09 -13.52
C PRO A 52 2.01 19.02 -14.05
N ALA A 53 1.37 18.62 -15.15
CA ALA A 53 0.12 19.19 -15.59
C ALA A 53 -0.88 19.05 -14.43
N GLY A 54 -1.00 20.11 -13.62
CA GLY A 54 -1.97 20.21 -12.53
C GLY A 54 -1.42 20.25 -11.10
N MET A 55 -0.13 20.54 -10.84
CA MET A 55 0.15 21.16 -9.53
C MET A 55 -0.49 22.55 -9.58
N ASP A 56 -1.57 22.71 -8.83
CA ASP A 56 -2.20 24.01 -8.61
C ASP A 56 -1.07 24.99 -8.27
N MET A 57 -0.92 26.09 -9.02
CA MET A 57 0.15 27.08 -8.79
C MET A 57 0.14 27.53 -7.31
N GLU A 58 -1.04 27.46 -6.69
CA GLU A 58 -1.28 27.67 -5.27
C GLU A 58 -0.65 26.61 -4.33
N GLU A 59 -0.58 25.35 -4.71
CA GLU A 59 0.07 24.28 -3.94
C GLU A 59 1.60 24.38 -3.98
N ALA A 60 2.16 24.78 -5.13
CA ALA A 60 3.57 25.10 -5.27
C ALA A 60 3.98 26.30 -4.39
N ASP A 61 3.11 27.31 -4.27
CA ASP A 61 3.34 28.45 -3.40
C ASP A 61 3.15 28.12 -1.92
N ARG A 62 2.17 27.27 -1.57
CA ARG A 62 1.99 26.77 -0.19
C ARG A 62 3.20 25.97 0.28
N THR A 63 3.73 25.08 -0.56
CA THR A 63 4.92 24.28 -0.21
C THR A 63 6.17 25.16 -0.06
N ARG A 64 6.36 26.19 -0.90
CA ARG A 64 7.43 27.19 -0.72
C ARG A 64 7.31 27.93 0.61
N ARG A 65 6.11 28.41 0.97
CA ARG A 65 5.85 29.08 2.26
C ARG A 65 6.17 28.18 3.45
N VAL A 66 5.75 26.92 3.40
CA VAL A 66 6.03 25.94 4.47
C VAL A 66 7.54 25.69 4.63
N GLN A 67 8.28 25.57 3.52
CA GLN A 67 9.73 25.38 3.58
C GLN A 67 10.46 26.60 4.15
N GLU A 68 10.01 27.81 3.82
CA GLU A 68 10.56 29.05 4.35
C GLU A 68 10.25 29.21 5.84
N GLU A 69 9.04 28.86 6.28
CA GLU A 69 8.67 28.85 7.70
C GLU A 69 9.52 27.84 8.49
N ILE A 70 9.75 26.64 7.96
CA ILE A 70 10.63 25.65 8.61
C ILE A 70 12.07 26.16 8.69
N ARG A 71 12.61 26.73 7.60
CA ARG A 71 13.97 27.30 7.61
C ARG A 71 14.08 28.43 8.62
N ARG A 72 13.09 29.33 8.67
CA ARG A 72 13.04 30.43 9.64
C ARG A 72 12.97 29.90 11.08
N LYS A 73 12.14 28.90 11.34
CA LYS A 73 11.96 28.30 12.68
C LYS A 73 13.18 27.50 13.14
N ILE A 74 13.90 26.86 12.22
CA ILE A 74 15.20 26.22 12.51
C ILE A 74 16.25 27.29 12.79
N ALA A 75 16.34 28.34 11.96
CA ALA A 75 17.28 29.43 12.18
C ALA A 75 17.02 30.15 13.52
N GLU A 76 15.75 30.37 13.88
CA GLU A 76 15.34 30.94 15.18
C GLU A 76 15.68 30.02 16.36
N ARG A 77 15.46 28.70 16.22
CA ARG A 77 15.93 27.71 17.22
C ARG A 77 17.45 27.63 17.33
N ARG A 78 18.16 27.93 16.25
CA ARG A 78 19.63 27.89 16.20
C ARG A 78 20.26 29.20 16.71
N ALA A 79 19.62 30.33 16.45
CA ALA A 79 20.04 31.67 16.88
C ALA A 79 19.57 32.01 18.30
N GLY A 80 18.44 31.49 18.76
CA GLY A 80 17.88 31.68 20.10
C GLY A 80 18.53 30.85 21.21
N GLY A 81 19.74 30.34 20.97
CA GLY A 81 20.41 29.42 21.88
C GLY A 81 19.85 28.02 21.69
N GLY A 82 20.60 27.18 20.97
CA GLY A 82 20.26 25.78 20.79
C GLY A 82 19.81 25.17 22.10
N GLN A 83 18.77 24.34 22.05
CA GLN A 83 18.42 23.43 23.12
C GLN A 83 19.70 22.67 23.49
N GLN A 84 20.38 23.18 24.52
CA GLN A 84 21.40 22.45 25.23
C GLN A 84 20.67 21.18 25.67
N VAL A 85 21.13 20.04 25.16
CA VAL A 85 21.03 18.80 25.93
C VAL A 85 21.43 19.19 27.35
N PRO A 86 20.52 19.08 28.35
CA PRO A 86 20.81 19.62 29.66
C PRO A 86 22.13 19.01 30.13
N PRO A 87 23.15 19.81 30.50
CA PRO A 87 24.31 19.24 31.15
C PRO A 87 23.81 18.52 32.40
N LEU A 88 24.27 17.30 32.65
CA LEU A 88 23.99 16.57 33.88
C LEU A 88 24.32 17.51 35.06
N VAL A 89 23.28 18.07 35.67
CA VAL A 89 23.41 18.93 36.84
C VAL A 89 23.88 18.03 37.97
N ALA A 90 25.10 18.27 38.47
CA ALA A 90 25.56 17.66 39.72
C ALA A 90 24.55 17.97 40.83
N PRO A 91 24.18 16.99 41.68
CA PRO A 91 23.13 17.21 42.67
C PRO A 91 23.54 18.29 43.67
N ARG A 92 22.74 19.35 43.75
CA ARG A 92 22.83 20.40 44.75
C ARG A 92 22.43 19.81 46.11
N PRO A 93 23.21 19.97 47.20
CA PRO A 93 22.81 19.46 48.52
C PRO A 93 21.58 20.24 49.00
N VAL A 94 20.44 19.56 49.10
CA VAL A 94 19.19 20.11 49.62
C VAL A 94 19.21 19.93 51.14
N ALA A 95 19.16 21.03 51.89
CA ALA A 95 18.97 20.98 53.33
C ALA A 95 17.61 20.34 53.66
N PRO A 96 17.51 19.42 54.64
CA PRO A 96 16.28 18.70 54.90
C PRO A 96 15.25 19.60 55.58
N SER A 97 14.10 19.81 54.93
CA SER A 97 12.87 20.26 55.60
C SER A 97 12.25 19.08 56.37
N PRO A 98 11.65 19.30 57.55
CA PRO A 98 11.04 18.23 58.33
C PRO A 98 9.75 17.76 57.66
N ILE A 99 9.78 16.54 57.12
CA ILE A 99 8.61 15.87 56.55
C ILE A 99 7.77 15.31 57.71
N PRO A 100 6.44 15.56 57.77
CA PRO A 100 5.58 14.99 58.80
C PRO A 100 5.55 13.46 58.74
N GLU A 101 5.58 12.84 59.91
CA GLU A 101 5.91 11.43 60.19
C GLU A 101 4.98 10.38 59.54
N VAL A 102 3.86 10.82 58.98
CA VAL A 102 2.85 9.97 58.34
C VAL A 102 3.35 9.39 57.01
N ILE A 103 4.34 10.00 56.36
CA ILE A 103 4.91 9.52 55.08
C ILE A 103 5.97 8.43 55.29
N ARG A 104 6.58 8.33 56.49
CA ARG A 104 7.69 7.38 56.74
C ARG A 104 7.26 5.91 56.72
N ARG A 105 6.03 5.59 57.14
CA ARG A 105 5.61 4.17 57.26
C ARG A 105 5.27 3.47 55.94
N ARG A 106 5.23 4.17 54.80
CA ARG A 106 4.89 3.55 53.50
C ARG A 106 6.09 3.10 52.67
N PHE A 107 7.33 3.39 53.12
CA PHE A 107 8.54 3.15 52.33
C PHE A 107 9.56 2.19 52.97
N GLU A 108 9.25 1.52 54.07
CA GLU A 108 10.11 0.48 54.66
C GLU A 108 9.78 -0.93 54.12
N ALA A 109 9.59 -1.06 52.81
CA ALA A 109 9.79 -2.36 52.17
C ALA A 109 11.27 -2.41 51.73
N PRO A 110 12.06 -3.43 52.10
CA PRO A 110 13.39 -3.60 51.54
C PRO A 110 13.24 -3.72 50.01
N VAL A 111 13.70 -2.71 49.27
CA VAL A 111 13.78 -2.76 47.82
C VAL A 111 14.84 -3.81 47.48
N ALA A 112 14.39 -5.02 47.16
CA ALA A 112 15.27 -6.03 46.60
C ALA A 112 15.95 -5.44 45.35
N PRO A 113 17.27 -5.65 45.17
CA PRO A 113 17.93 -5.25 43.93
C PRO A 113 17.19 -5.87 42.75
N PRO A 114 17.01 -5.15 41.63
CA PRO A 114 16.38 -5.73 40.44
C PRO A 114 17.14 -7.01 40.06
N PRO A 115 16.43 -8.10 39.73
CA PRO A 115 17.09 -9.34 39.37
C PRO A 115 18.04 -9.06 38.21
N LEU A 116 19.32 -9.38 38.41
CA LEU A 116 20.33 -9.32 37.35
C LEU A 116 19.83 -10.16 36.16
N PRO A 117 20.07 -9.74 34.90
CA PRO A 117 19.72 -10.55 33.75
C PRO A 117 20.38 -11.91 33.90
N GLN A 118 19.57 -12.95 34.10
CA GLN A 118 20.06 -14.31 34.22
C GLN A 118 20.81 -14.64 32.94
N LYS A 119 22.13 -14.79 33.04
CA LYS A 119 22.95 -15.28 31.94
C LYS A 119 22.42 -16.66 31.59
N MET A 120 21.72 -16.77 30.47
CA MET A 120 21.28 -18.07 29.97
C MET A 120 22.51 -18.96 29.79
N SER A 121 22.39 -20.23 30.15
CA SER A 121 23.45 -21.20 29.88
C SER A 121 23.69 -21.28 28.37
N ALA A 122 24.94 -21.51 27.97
CA ALA A 122 25.32 -21.63 26.56
C ALA A 122 24.51 -22.71 25.82
N GLY A 123 24.09 -23.78 26.52
CA GLY A 123 23.19 -24.80 25.97
C GLY A 123 21.79 -24.26 25.64
N ALA A 124 21.19 -23.48 26.55
CA ALA A 124 19.87 -22.88 26.31
C ALA A 124 19.88 -21.78 25.24
N GLN A 125 21.05 -21.23 24.90
CA GLN A 125 21.22 -20.32 23.77
C GLN A 125 21.30 -21.09 22.45
N ALA A 126 22.08 -22.18 22.41
CA ALA A 126 22.18 -23.04 21.23
C ALA A 126 20.82 -23.63 20.81
N ASP A 127 20.01 -24.10 21.77
CA ASP A 127 18.67 -24.63 21.49
C ASP A 127 17.74 -23.56 20.86
N ARG A 128 17.81 -22.31 21.35
CA ARG A 128 17.02 -21.20 20.77
C ARG A 128 17.50 -20.83 19.38
N ASP A 129 18.80 -20.84 19.14
CA ASP A 129 19.37 -20.53 17.83
C ASP A 129 18.98 -21.60 16.80
N GLU A 130 18.96 -22.88 17.19
CA GLU A 130 18.45 -23.98 16.36
C GLU A 130 16.96 -23.82 16.03
N GLU A 131 16.12 -23.47 17.00
CA GLU A 131 14.70 -23.18 16.79
C GLU A 131 14.49 -21.99 15.82
N VAL A 132 15.31 -20.95 15.95
CA VAL A 132 15.28 -19.78 15.06
C VAL A 132 15.67 -20.16 13.64
N LEU A 133 16.73 -20.96 13.47
CA LEU A 133 17.16 -21.46 12.16
C LEU A 133 16.10 -22.37 11.53
N ALA A 134 15.46 -23.25 12.30
CA ALA A 134 14.36 -24.08 11.82
C ALA A 134 13.17 -23.24 11.35
N ARG A 135 12.83 -22.18 12.10
CA ARG A 135 11.78 -21.23 11.73
C ARG A 135 12.12 -20.47 10.44
N GLN A 136 13.37 -20.01 10.29
CA GLN A 136 13.82 -19.32 9.08
C GLN A 136 13.69 -20.21 7.84
N ARG A 137 14.17 -21.46 7.91
CA ARG A 137 14.00 -22.43 6.82
C ARG A 137 12.54 -22.66 6.46
N GLY A 138 11.66 -22.73 7.46
CA GLY A 138 10.22 -22.86 7.25
C GLY A 138 9.58 -21.66 6.55
N LEU A 139 10.08 -20.45 6.80
CA LEU A 139 9.62 -19.24 6.11
C LEU A 139 10.13 -19.18 4.65
N ASP A 140 11.39 -19.55 4.42
CA ASP A 140 11.97 -19.58 3.07
C ASP A 140 11.20 -20.55 2.15
N GLU A 141 10.83 -21.72 2.69
CA GLU A 141 10.05 -22.71 1.94
C GLU A 141 8.63 -22.20 1.64
N GLN A 142 7.99 -21.50 2.59
CA GLN A 142 6.69 -20.86 2.36
C GLN A 142 6.77 -19.78 1.27
N MET A 143 7.84 -18.97 1.26
CA MET A 143 8.06 -17.96 0.24
C MET A 143 8.23 -18.59 -1.14
N ARG A 144 9.02 -19.66 -1.26
CA ARG A 144 9.17 -20.42 -2.52
C ARG A 144 7.84 -20.97 -3.03
N GLN A 145 7.01 -21.53 -2.14
CA GLN A 145 5.70 -22.05 -2.53
C GLN A 145 4.76 -20.95 -3.01
N LEU A 146 4.75 -19.79 -2.36
CA LEU A 146 3.96 -18.64 -2.77
C LEU A 146 4.41 -18.08 -4.12
N GLU A 147 5.72 -18.01 -4.36
CA GLU A 147 6.28 -17.58 -5.64
C GLU A 147 5.92 -18.56 -6.76
N ALA A 148 6.02 -19.86 -6.53
CA ALA A 148 5.62 -20.89 -7.49
C ALA A 148 4.13 -20.75 -7.85
N ARG A 149 3.25 -20.62 -6.85
CA ARG A 149 1.81 -20.38 -7.08
C ARG A 149 1.56 -19.10 -7.85
N ARG A 150 2.24 -17.99 -7.50
CA ARG A 150 2.12 -16.73 -8.24
C ARG A 150 2.56 -16.87 -9.69
N ALA A 151 3.65 -17.60 -9.95
CA ALA A 151 4.12 -17.86 -11.30
C ALA A 151 3.11 -18.69 -12.11
N GLU A 152 2.51 -19.72 -11.50
CA GLU A 152 1.44 -20.52 -12.11
C GLU A 152 0.21 -19.67 -12.42
N HIS A 153 -0.28 -18.88 -11.46
CA HIS A 153 -1.40 -17.97 -11.68
C HIS A 153 -1.09 -16.94 -12.76
N LYS A 154 0.13 -16.39 -12.80
CA LYS A 154 0.56 -15.46 -13.85
C LYS A 154 0.59 -16.14 -15.22
N ARG A 155 1.03 -17.40 -15.30
CA ARG A 155 0.99 -18.19 -16.54
C ARG A 155 -0.45 -18.47 -16.98
N GLN A 156 -1.33 -18.87 -16.05
CA GLN A 156 -2.75 -19.07 -16.34
C GLN A 156 -3.42 -17.77 -16.80
N ALA A 157 -3.15 -16.65 -16.12
CA ALA A 157 -3.66 -15.34 -16.51
C ALA A 157 -3.11 -14.91 -17.87
N ALA A 158 -1.83 -15.16 -18.16
CA ALA A 158 -1.25 -14.87 -19.47
C ALA A 158 -1.80 -15.78 -20.58
N GLN A 159 -2.18 -17.02 -20.28
CA GLN A 159 -2.86 -17.91 -21.22
C GLN A 159 -4.33 -17.50 -21.44
N ALA A 160 -5.01 -17.04 -20.40
CA ALA A 160 -6.39 -16.52 -20.49
C ALA A 160 -6.44 -15.13 -21.16
N ALA A 161 -5.41 -14.31 -20.97
CA ALA A 161 -5.25 -13.00 -21.59
C ALA A 161 -4.49 -13.05 -22.93
N ALA A 162 -3.98 -14.22 -23.32
CA ALA A 162 -3.48 -14.41 -24.67
C ALA A 162 -4.63 -14.06 -25.62
N PRO A 163 -4.41 -13.24 -26.66
CA PRO A 163 -5.47 -12.80 -27.52
C PRO A 163 -6.06 -14.04 -28.18
N MET A 164 -7.21 -14.50 -27.67
CA MET A 164 -8.05 -15.41 -28.42
C MET A 164 -8.28 -14.70 -29.75
N SER A 165 -7.85 -15.35 -30.83
CA SER A 165 -7.97 -14.89 -32.20
C SER A 165 -9.30 -14.16 -32.38
N SER A 166 -9.31 -13.02 -33.07
CA SER A 166 -10.46 -12.11 -33.22
C SER A 166 -11.82 -12.79 -33.46
N SER A 167 -11.84 -13.98 -34.03
CA SER A 167 -12.96 -14.93 -34.09
C SER A 167 -13.68 -15.20 -32.74
N ALA A 168 -12.96 -15.48 -31.65
CA ALA A 168 -13.58 -15.84 -30.36
C ALA A 168 -14.22 -14.64 -29.65
N ALA A 169 -13.59 -13.45 -29.75
CA ALA A 169 -14.17 -12.21 -29.23
C ALA A 169 -15.43 -11.80 -30.02
N TYR A 170 -15.46 -12.04 -31.33
CA TYR A 170 -16.67 -11.85 -32.13
C TYR A 170 -17.76 -12.86 -31.77
N GLN A 171 -17.41 -14.12 -31.49
CA GLN A 171 -18.38 -15.12 -31.07
C GLN A 171 -19.01 -14.81 -29.71
N THR A 172 -18.24 -14.37 -28.71
CA THR A 172 -18.81 -14.06 -27.38
C THR A 172 -19.77 -12.88 -27.42
N VAL A 173 -19.47 -11.84 -28.19
CA VAL A 173 -20.38 -10.69 -28.40
C VAL A 173 -21.61 -11.10 -29.21
N ALA A 174 -21.45 -11.96 -30.22
CA ALA A 174 -22.57 -12.47 -31.01
C ALA A 174 -23.51 -13.36 -30.19
N VAL A 175 -22.98 -14.25 -29.35
CA VAL A 175 -23.77 -15.13 -28.46
C VAL A 175 -24.49 -14.31 -27.40
N ALA A 176 -23.84 -13.31 -26.81
CA ALA A 176 -24.50 -12.40 -25.84
C ALA A 176 -25.64 -11.59 -26.48
N LYS A 177 -25.45 -11.11 -27.71
CA LYS A 177 -26.52 -10.42 -28.47
C LYS A 177 -27.66 -11.37 -28.86
N ALA A 178 -27.35 -12.60 -29.25
CA ALA A 178 -28.36 -13.60 -29.61
C ALA A 178 -29.24 -13.97 -28.40
N GLY A 179 -28.64 -14.21 -27.23
CA GLY A 179 -29.38 -14.49 -26.00
C GLY A 179 -30.25 -13.32 -25.53
N GLY A 180 -29.78 -12.08 -25.70
CA GLY A 180 -30.59 -10.89 -25.41
C GLY A 180 -31.80 -10.73 -26.33
N ALA A 181 -31.65 -11.05 -27.62
CA ALA A 181 -32.74 -10.97 -28.59
C ALA A 181 -33.84 -12.02 -28.32
N GLU A 182 -33.46 -13.24 -27.95
CA GLU A 182 -34.39 -14.30 -27.57
C GLU A 182 -35.16 -13.96 -26.29
N LEU A 183 -34.47 -13.42 -25.28
CA LEU A 183 -35.10 -12.99 -24.03
C LEU A 183 -36.11 -11.85 -24.25
N LEU A 184 -35.77 -10.88 -25.11
CA LEU A 184 -36.70 -9.82 -25.51
C LEU A 184 -37.91 -10.35 -26.31
N ALA A 185 -37.71 -11.39 -27.12
CA ALA A 185 -38.80 -12.06 -27.82
C ALA A 185 -39.74 -12.78 -26.84
N ASP A 186 -39.19 -13.48 -25.83
CA ASP A 186 -40.01 -14.15 -24.80
C ASP A 186 -40.77 -13.14 -23.93
N LEU A 187 -40.14 -12.02 -23.57
CA LEU A 187 -40.77 -10.93 -22.80
C LEU A 187 -41.89 -10.22 -23.58
N ARG A 188 -41.86 -10.26 -24.92
CA ARG A 188 -42.94 -9.73 -25.77
C ARG A 188 -44.22 -10.55 -25.67
N ALA A 189 -44.13 -11.83 -25.29
CA ALA A 189 -45.28 -12.67 -25.07
C ALA A 189 -45.88 -12.42 -23.67
N PRO A 190 -47.21 -12.35 -23.53
CA PRO A 190 -47.87 -12.12 -22.23
C PRO A 190 -47.61 -13.25 -21.21
N GLY A 191 -47.21 -14.44 -21.68
CA GLY A 191 -46.74 -15.54 -20.82
C GLY A 191 -45.34 -15.28 -20.26
N GLY A 192 -44.39 -14.84 -21.10
CA GLY A 192 -43.02 -14.56 -20.67
C GLY A 192 -42.91 -13.35 -19.75
N ALA A 193 -43.68 -12.29 -20.01
CA ALA A 193 -43.77 -11.15 -19.09
C ALA A 193 -44.25 -11.54 -17.68
N ARG A 194 -45.27 -12.40 -17.59
CA ARG A 194 -45.75 -12.91 -16.29
C ARG A 194 -44.72 -13.77 -15.59
N ARG A 195 -44.01 -14.63 -16.31
CA ARG A 195 -42.90 -15.44 -15.74
C ARG A 195 -41.77 -14.57 -15.23
N ALA A 196 -41.36 -13.55 -15.98
CA ALA A 196 -40.31 -12.62 -15.57
C ALA A 196 -40.70 -11.83 -14.31
N TRP A 197 -41.98 -11.44 -14.19
CA TRP A 197 -42.51 -10.80 -12.99
C TRP A 197 -42.48 -11.73 -11.77
N ILE A 198 -42.92 -12.99 -11.93
CA ILE A 198 -42.85 -14.00 -10.85
C ILE A 198 -41.40 -14.27 -10.46
N LEU A 199 -40.49 -14.41 -11.42
CA LEU A 199 -39.07 -14.63 -11.14
C LEU A 199 -38.46 -13.46 -10.35
N ARG A 200 -38.86 -12.22 -10.64
CA ARG A 200 -38.46 -11.05 -9.86
C ARG A 200 -38.99 -11.09 -8.43
N GLU A 201 -40.19 -11.62 -8.21
CA GLU A 201 -40.77 -11.73 -6.86
C GLU A 201 -40.09 -12.85 -6.04
N VAL A 202 -39.77 -13.98 -6.68
CA VAL A 202 -39.14 -15.13 -6.01
C VAL A 202 -37.65 -14.92 -5.79
N LEU A 203 -36.93 -14.37 -6.77
CA LEU A 203 -35.47 -14.21 -6.74
C LEU A 203 -35.02 -12.79 -6.35
N GLY A 204 -35.96 -11.85 -6.21
CA GLY A 204 -35.69 -10.45 -5.92
C GLY A 204 -35.27 -9.61 -7.13
N THR A 205 -34.91 -8.35 -6.87
CA THR A 205 -34.43 -7.45 -7.93
C THR A 205 -33.06 -7.91 -8.43
N PRO A 206 -32.89 -8.13 -9.75
CA PRO A 206 -31.63 -8.61 -10.31
C PRO A 206 -30.50 -7.62 -10.00
N VAL A 207 -29.30 -8.15 -9.76
CA VAL A 207 -28.13 -7.40 -9.29
C VAL A 207 -27.70 -6.23 -10.19
N GLY A 208 -28.04 -6.26 -11.48
CA GLY A 208 -27.77 -5.17 -12.43
C GLY A 208 -28.83 -4.06 -12.46
N MET A 209 -29.90 -4.19 -11.69
CA MET A 209 -30.96 -3.17 -11.55
C MET A 209 -30.95 -2.47 -10.17
N LYS A 210 -29.89 -2.69 -9.37
CA LYS A 210 -29.67 -2.02 -8.09
C LYS A 210 -28.82 -0.77 -8.26
#